data_AF-A0A255HKA0-F1
#
_entry.id   AF-A0A255HKA0-F1
#
_cell.length_a   1.000
_cell.length_b   1.000
_cell.length_c   1.000
_cell.angle_alpha   90.00
_cell.angle_beta   90.00
_cell.angle_gamma   90.00
#
_symmetry.space_group_name_H-M   'P 1'
#
loop_
_entity.id
_entity.type
_entity.pdbx_description
1 polymer ?
#
loop_
_entity_poly.entity_id
_entity_poly.type
_entity_poly.pdbx_seq_one_letter_code
_entity_poly.pdbx_strand_id
1 'polypeptide(L)'
;MFNSSQVVRSAAPPQTGRRILGRSKKSQLHIAHIAQHIAAHGQASAAQLSALLGLDAGTMSRYLRHMCGAGLIHLAQRHCTEPGRQRPALYAPGEADDEGDAWAELPPQVRRIATWPGGAASRDPLVAALFGPARSSTQ
;
A
#
# COMPACT_ATOMS: atom_id res chain seq x y z
N MET A 1 -19.43 43.08 -11.92
CA MET A 1 -19.55 41.78 -12.60
C MET A 1 -19.02 40.73 -11.64
N PHE A 2 -19.89 40.02 -10.94
CA PHE A 2 -19.49 39.01 -9.94
C PHE A 2 -19.46 37.64 -10.63
N ASN A 3 -18.30 36.98 -10.58
CA ASN A 3 -18.06 35.69 -11.19
C ASN A 3 -18.44 34.59 -10.20
N SER A 4 -19.55 33.91 -10.44
CA SER A 4 -20.05 32.81 -9.61
C SER A 4 -19.37 31.51 -10.03
N SER A 5 -18.28 31.14 -9.35
CA SER A 5 -17.68 29.82 -9.49
C SER A 5 -18.62 28.76 -8.90
N GLN A 6 -19.31 28.03 -9.77
CA GLN A 6 -20.11 26.87 -9.41
C GLN A 6 -19.20 25.78 -8.85
N VAL A 7 -19.37 25.48 -7.58
CA VAL A 7 -18.76 24.32 -6.92
C VAL A 7 -19.56 23.09 -7.33
N VAL A 8 -19.01 22.32 -8.26
CA VAL A 8 -19.53 20.98 -8.59
C VAL A 8 -19.29 20.09 -7.38
N ARG A 9 -20.32 19.91 -6.56
CA ARG A 9 -20.37 18.85 -5.55
C ARG A 9 -20.53 17.52 -6.27
N SER A 10 -19.41 16.87 -6.59
CA SER A 10 -19.40 15.46 -6.93
C SER A 10 -19.82 14.67 -5.70
N ALA A 11 -21.11 14.35 -5.60
CA ALA A 11 -21.62 13.41 -4.62
C ALA A 11 -21.21 11.99 -5.06
N ALA A 12 -20.01 11.57 -4.66
CA ALA A 12 -19.62 10.17 -4.75
C ALA A 12 -20.54 9.36 -3.80
N PRO A 13 -21.07 8.21 -4.24
CA PRO A 13 -21.89 7.38 -3.37
C PRO A 13 -21.04 6.86 -2.19
N PRO A 14 -21.61 6.75 -0.98
CA PRO A 14 -20.90 6.19 0.17
C PRO A 14 -20.48 4.76 -0.17
N GLN A 15 -19.18 4.56 -0.37
CA GLN A 15 -18.64 3.23 -0.61
C GLN A 15 -18.96 2.41 0.63
N THR A 16 -19.87 1.47 0.44
CA THR A 16 -20.37 0.64 1.52
C THR A 16 -19.19 -0.22 1.97
N GLY A 17 -18.68 0.06 3.17
CA GLY A 17 -17.49 -0.55 3.75
C GLY A 17 -17.38 -2.03 3.41
N ARG A 18 -16.32 -2.38 2.66
CA ARG A 18 -16.05 -3.75 2.27
C ARG A 18 -15.82 -4.56 3.55
N ARG A 19 -16.78 -5.42 3.91
CA ARG A 19 -16.65 -6.34 5.05
C ARG A 19 -15.39 -7.17 4.88
N ILE A 20 -14.40 -6.91 5.73
CA ILE A 20 -13.19 -7.72 5.77
C ILE A 20 -13.53 -9.04 6.46
N LEU A 21 -13.65 -10.09 5.66
CA LEU A 21 -13.73 -11.44 6.19
C LEU A 21 -12.30 -11.97 6.38
N GLY A 22 -11.83 -11.97 7.62
CA GLY A 22 -10.62 -12.72 7.96
C GLY A 22 -10.79 -14.19 7.55
N ARG A 23 -9.74 -14.80 6.97
CA ARG A 23 -9.80 -16.19 6.46
C ARG A 23 -10.10 -17.24 7.55
N SER A 24 -9.85 -16.90 8.82
CA SER A 24 -10.09 -17.75 9.99
C SER A 24 -10.96 -17.02 11.02
N LYS A 25 -11.75 -17.77 11.80
CA LYS A 25 -12.54 -17.25 12.93
C LYS A 25 -11.69 -16.45 13.91
N LYS A 26 -10.46 -16.90 14.20
CA LYS A 26 -9.50 -16.17 15.06
C LYS A 26 -9.12 -14.81 14.47
N SER A 27 -8.85 -14.76 13.17
CA SER A 27 -8.51 -13.51 12.48
C SER A 27 -9.68 -12.52 12.44
N GLN A 28 -10.91 -13.01 12.28
CA GLN A 28 -12.12 -12.17 12.33
C GLN A 28 -12.31 -11.56 13.72
N LEU A 29 -12.08 -12.34 14.78
CA LEU A 29 -12.14 -11.84 16.16
C LEU A 29 -11.09 -10.75 16.41
N HIS A 30 -9.86 -10.92 15.91
CA HIS A 30 -8.84 -9.89 16.04
C HIS A 30 -9.24 -8.60 15.32
N ILE A 31 -9.74 -8.70 14.08
CA ILE A 31 -10.21 -7.54 13.32
C ILE A 31 -11.34 -6.82 14.06
N ALA A 32 -12.31 -7.58 14.60
CA ALA A 32 -13.41 -7.02 15.38
C ALA A 32 -12.91 -6.31 16.65
N HIS A 33 -11.99 -6.93 17.41
CA HIS A 33 -11.40 -6.30 18.60
C HIS A 33 -10.63 -5.03 18.28
N ILE A 34 -9.84 -5.02 17.20
CA ILE A 34 -9.09 -3.83 16.77
C ILE A 34 -10.08 -2.71 16.42
N ALA A 35 -11.09 -3.00 15.61
CA ALA A 35 -12.10 -2.01 15.22
C ALA A 35 -12.87 -1.47 16.42
N GLN A 36 -13.28 -2.34 17.35
CA GLN A 36 -14.01 -1.96 18.56
C GLN A 36 -13.17 -1.10 19.50
N HIS A 37 -11.88 -1.43 19.66
CA HIS A 37 -10.97 -0.64 20.50
C HIS A 37 -10.74 0.76 19.93
N ILE A 38 -10.52 0.86 18.61
CA ILE A 38 -10.36 2.13 17.90
C ILE A 38 -11.66 2.95 17.96
N ALA A 39 -12.83 2.32 17.78
CA ALA A 39 -14.11 3.00 17.89
C ALA A 39 -14.37 3.54 19.31
N ALA A 40 -13.92 2.83 20.35
CA ALA A 40 -14.09 3.25 21.74
C ALA A 40 -13.15 4.39 22.16
N HIS A 41 -11.91 4.42 21.67
CA HIS A 41 -10.89 5.40 22.07
C HIS A 41 -10.66 6.50 21.03
N GLY A 42 -11.32 6.41 19.87
CA GLY A 42 -11.14 7.29 18.72
C GLY A 42 -9.84 7.07 17.96
N GLN A 43 -8.73 6.75 18.63
CA GLN A 43 -7.44 6.50 18.00
C GLN A 43 -6.62 5.49 18.79
N ALA A 44 -5.83 4.68 18.10
CA ALA A 44 -4.91 3.73 18.72
C ALA A 44 -3.62 3.57 17.92
N SER A 45 -2.50 3.35 18.62
CA SER A 45 -1.23 2.99 18.00
C SER A 45 -1.09 1.49 17.78
N ALA A 46 -0.24 1.10 16.82
CA ALA A 46 0.08 -0.30 16.58
C ALA A 46 0.67 -0.99 17.83
N ALA A 47 1.50 -0.28 18.60
CA ALA A 47 2.09 -0.81 19.83
C ALA A 47 1.03 -1.09 20.91
N GLN A 48 0.06 -0.19 21.09
CA GLN A 48 -1.05 -0.39 22.03
C GLN A 48 -1.91 -1.59 21.63
N LEU A 49 -2.26 -1.70 20.35
CA LEU A 49 -3.05 -2.82 19.83
C LEU A 49 -2.30 -4.15 19.93
N SER A 50 -0.99 -4.14 19.68
CA SER A 50 -0.12 -5.31 19.84
C SER A 50 -0.07 -5.79 21.29
N ALA A 51 0.09 -4.87 22.24
CA ALA A 51 0.08 -5.19 23.66
C ALA A 51 -1.28 -5.75 24.12
N LEU A 52 -2.38 -5.19 23.60
CA LEU A 52 -3.74 -5.62 23.94
C LEU A 52 -4.06 -7.04 23.46
N LEU A 53 -3.62 -7.39 22.25
CA LEU A 53 -3.91 -8.69 21.63
C LEU A 53 -2.79 -9.72 21.80
N GLY A 54 -1.66 -9.33 22.38
CA GLY A 54 -0.47 -10.19 22.50
C GLY A 54 0.12 -10.59 21.14
N LEU A 55 0.04 -9.70 20.14
CA LEU A 55 0.48 -9.95 18.78
C LEU A 55 1.81 -9.26 18.48
N ASP A 56 2.67 -9.94 17.73
CA ASP A 56 3.91 -9.34 17.23
C ASP A 56 3.63 -8.15 16.29
N ALA A 57 4.60 -7.23 16.22
CA ALA A 57 4.49 -6.01 15.43
C ALA A 57 4.26 -6.28 13.93
N GLY A 58 4.78 -7.39 13.39
CA GLY A 58 4.61 -7.76 11.98
C GLY A 58 3.18 -8.21 11.68
N THR A 59 2.63 -9.07 12.53
CA THR A 59 1.23 -9.51 12.43
C THR A 59 0.27 -8.34 12.63
N MET A 60 0.52 -7.47 13.60
CA MET A 60 -0.28 -6.27 13.81
C MET A 60 -0.24 -5.35 12.58
N SER A 61 0.96 -5.09 12.02
CA SER A 61 1.11 -4.30 10.80
C SER A 61 0.33 -4.89 9.61
N ARG A 62 0.26 -6.22 9.50
CA ARG A 62 -0.53 -6.91 8.48
C ARG A 62 -2.02 -6.68 8.66
N TYR A 63 -2.54 -6.77 9.89
CA TYR A 63 -3.95 -6.49 10.17
C TYR A 63 -4.29 -5.03 9.86
N LEU A 64 -3.48 -4.08 10.34
CA LEU A 64 -3.71 -2.66 10.12
C LEU A 64 -3.69 -2.31 8.64
N ARG A 65 -2.71 -2.81 7.87
CA ARG A 65 -2.68 -2.63 6.42
C ARG A 65 -3.93 -3.17 5.74
N HIS A 66 -4.39 -4.35 6.16
CA HIS A 66 -5.58 -4.95 5.59
C HIS A 66 -6.85 -4.15 5.92
N MET A 67 -6.96 -3.66 7.16
CA MET A 67 -8.07 -2.83 7.63
C MET A 67 -8.10 -1.46 6.94
N CYS A 68 -6.94 -0.83 6.75
CA CYS A 68 -6.81 0.40 5.95
C CYS A 68 -7.24 0.17 4.50
N GLY A 69 -6.76 -0.90 3.87
CA GLY A 69 -7.09 -1.20 2.47
C GLY A 69 -8.55 -1.54 2.20
N ALA A 70 -9.37 -1.77 3.24
CA ALA A 70 -10.81 -1.95 3.10
C ALA A 70 -11.64 -0.79 3.67
N GLY A 71 -11.01 0.31 4.06
CA GLY A 71 -11.70 1.51 4.56
C GLY A 71 -12.31 1.37 5.96
N LEU A 72 -11.93 0.36 6.74
CA LEU A 72 -12.45 0.21 8.12
C LEU A 72 -11.80 1.21 9.09
N ILE A 73 -10.53 1.54 8.84
CA ILE A 73 -9.72 2.47 9.63
C ILE A 73 -8.84 3.27 8.67
N HIS A 74 -8.37 4.44 9.09
CA HIS A 74 -7.38 5.22 8.35
C HIS A 74 -6.22 5.64 9.24
N LEU A 75 -5.12 6.06 8.62
CA LEU A 75 -3.92 6.53 9.33
C LEU A 75 -4.08 8.01 9.70
N ALA A 76 -4.48 8.29 10.93
CA ALA A 76 -4.68 9.65 11.44
C ALA A 76 -3.36 10.38 11.75
N GLN A 77 -2.32 9.64 12.16
CA GLN A 77 -0.99 10.22 12.41
C GLN A 77 0.10 9.32 11.83
N ARG A 78 1.02 9.90 11.06
CA ARG A 78 2.18 9.19 10.52
C ARG A 78 3.24 8.97 11.60
N HIS A 79 3.96 7.85 11.49
CA HIS A 79 5.11 7.59 12.34
C HIS A 79 6.20 8.62 12.04
N CYS A 80 6.70 9.30 13.07
CA CYS A 80 7.87 10.16 12.97
C CYS A 80 9.00 9.53 13.78
N THR A 81 10.18 9.41 13.16
CA THR A 81 11.40 8.88 13.78
C THR A 81 12.47 9.94 13.97
N GLU A 82 12.15 11.21 13.76
CA GLU A 82 13.11 12.30 13.93
C GLU A 82 13.63 12.35 15.38
N PRO A 83 14.95 12.53 15.58
CA PRO A 83 15.52 12.65 16.91
C PRO A 83 14.91 13.88 17.63
N GLY A 84 14.29 13.63 18.79
CA GLY A 84 13.57 14.65 19.57
C GLY A 84 12.08 14.81 19.24
N ARG A 85 11.56 14.14 18.20
CA ARG A 85 10.13 14.15 17.82
C ARG A 85 9.62 12.76 17.44
N GLN A 86 10.07 11.72 18.13
CA GLN A 86 9.53 10.38 17.92
C GLN A 86 8.06 10.32 18.27
N ARG A 87 7.22 9.98 17.29
CA ARG A 87 5.77 9.87 17.45
C ARG A 87 5.27 8.57 16.81
N PRO A 88 4.50 7.75 17.53
CA PRO A 88 3.95 6.53 16.95
C PRO A 88 2.90 6.84 15.89
N ALA A 89 2.72 5.91 14.95
CA ALA A 89 1.59 5.94 14.04
C ALA A 89 0.28 5.72 14.82
N LEU A 90 -0.74 6.53 14.52
CA LEU A 90 -2.08 6.43 15.13
C LEU A 90 -3.11 6.14 14.05
N TYR A 91 -4.01 5.20 14.36
CA TYR A 91 -5.09 4.75 13.49
C TYR A 91 -6.43 5.13 14.11
N ALA A 92 -7.34 5.64 13.29
CA ALA A 92 -8.65 6.13 13.70
C ALA A 92 -9.77 5.47 12.88
N PRO A 93 -11.03 5.47 13.35
CA PRO A 93 -12.14 4.92 12.59
C PRO A 93 -12.49 5.81 11.40
N GLY A 94 -12.90 5.22 10.29
CA GLY A 94 -13.49 5.96 9.17
C GLY A 94 -13.04 5.48 7.80
N GLU A 95 -13.89 5.77 6.81
CA GLU A 95 -13.52 5.80 5.39
C GLU A 95 -12.33 6.74 5.26
N ALA A 96 -11.31 6.30 4.53
CA ALA A 96 -10.18 7.16 4.21
C ALA A 96 -10.73 8.40 3.50
N ASP A 97 -10.61 9.57 4.13
CA ASP A 97 -10.74 10.81 3.37
C ASP A 97 -9.61 10.73 2.33
N ASP A 98 -10.01 10.75 1.06
CA ASP A 98 -9.21 10.40 -0.13
C ASP A 98 -8.17 11.50 -0.44
N GLU A 99 -7.55 12.05 0.59
CA GLU A 99 -6.64 13.20 0.54
C GLU A 99 -5.20 12.80 0.90
N GLY A 100 -4.93 11.49 1.01
CA GLY A 100 -3.62 10.94 1.37
C GLY A 100 -2.90 10.12 0.30
N ASP A 101 -3.57 9.75 -0.80
CA ASP A 101 -3.04 8.83 -1.81
C ASP A 101 -2.68 9.52 -3.14
N ALA A 102 -2.27 10.79 -3.09
CA ALA A 102 -1.43 11.37 -4.14
C ALA A 102 0.02 10.85 -4.02
N TRP A 103 0.21 9.53 -3.92
CA TRP A 103 1.49 8.96 -4.33
C TRP A 103 1.53 9.11 -5.83
N ALA A 104 2.54 9.84 -6.33
CA ALA A 104 2.75 10.09 -7.74
C ALA A 104 2.38 8.86 -8.56
N GLU A 105 1.43 9.00 -9.49
CA GLU A 105 1.13 7.99 -10.50
C GLU A 105 2.47 7.42 -10.94
N LEU A 106 2.69 6.12 -10.75
CA LEU A 106 3.87 5.49 -11.30
C LEU A 106 3.87 5.85 -12.78
N PRO A 107 4.89 6.55 -13.30
CA PRO A 107 4.94 6.86 -14.72
C PRO A 107 4.72 5.54 -15.45
N PRO A 108 3.82 5.51 -16.44
CA PRO A 108 3.32 4.28 -17.05
C PRO A 108 4.51 3.37 -17.29
N GLN A 109 4.58 2.26 -16.55
CA GLN A 109 5.73 1.38 -16.56
C GLN A 109 6.06 1.08 -18.01
N VAL A 110 7.11 1.70 -18.52
CA VAL A 110 7.58 1.49 -19.88
C VAL A 110 8.22 0.12 -19.89
N ARG A 111 7.39 -0.92 -19.91
CA ARG A 111 7.80 -2.26 -20.34
C ARG A 111 7.98 -2.20 -21.85
N ARG A 112 9.03 -1.50 -22.28
CA ARG A 112 9.55 -1.63 -23.64
C ARG A 112 10.20 -3.00 -23.71
N ILE A 113 9.41 -3.99 -24.10
CA ILE A 113 9.94 -5.28 -24.52
C ILE A 113 10.61 -5.02 -25.87
N ALA A 114 11.93 -4.95 -25.88
CA ALA A 114 12.69 -4.94 -27.12
C ALA A 114 12.60 -6.33 -27.74
N THR A 115 11.72 -6.50 -28.72
CA THR A 115 11.68 -7.68 -29.58
C THR A 115 12.75 -7.54 -30.64
N TRP A 116 13.82 -8.33 -30.53
CA TRP A 116 14.84 -8.41 -31.56
C TRP A 116 14.44 -9.46 -32.60
N PRO A 117 14.55 -9.17 -33.91
CA PRO A 117 14.38 -10.21 -34.91
C PRO A 117 15.45 -11.30 -34.72
N GLY A 118 15.08 -12.56 -34.96
CA GLY A 118 16.00 -13.69 -34.85
C GLY A 118 17.26 -13.44 -35.68
N GLY A 119 18.43 -13.46 -35.03
CA GLY A 119 19.73 -13.17 -35.65
C GLY A 119 20.30 -11.76 -35.39
N ALA A 120 19.54 -10.83 -34.79
CA ALA A 120 20.05 -9.47 -34.49
C ALA A 120 20.86 -9.37 -33.18
N ALA A 121 20.84 -10.39 -32.33
CA ALA A 121 21.65 -10.44 -31.12
C ALA A 121 23.08 -10.88 -31.46
N SER A 122 23.99 -9.92 -31.66
CA SER A 122 25.42 -10.20 -31.76
C SER A 122 26.04 -10.32 -30.36
N ARG A 123 26.96 -11.27 -30.19
CA ARG A 123 27.73 -11.41 -28.94
C ARG A 123 28.60 -10.17 -28.74
N ASP A 124 28.62 -9.65 -27.52
CA ASP A 124 29.47 -8.54 -27.13
C ASP A 124 30.96 -8.86 -27.42
N PRO A 125 31.75 -7.91 -27.95
CA PRO A 125 33.13 -8.14 -28.35
C PRO A 125 34.07 -8.50 -27.19
N LEU A 126 33.84 -7.99 -25.97
CA LEU A 126 34.62 -8.37 -24.79
C LEU A 126 34.30 -9.81 -24.37
N VAL A 127 33.04 -10.20 -24.47
CA VAL A 127 32.62 -11.58 -24.20
C VAL A 127 33.17 -12.53 -25.28
N ALA A 128 33.23 -12.09 -26.54
CA ALA A 128 33.84 -12.87 -27.61
C ALA A 128 35.37 -13.02 -27.44
N ALA A 129 36.05 -11.99 -26.92
CA ALA A 129 37.48 -12.07 -26.61
C ALA A 129 37.78 -13.06 -25.48
N LEU A 130 36.91 -13.14 -24.48
CA LEU A 130 37.07 -14.04 -23.32
C LEU A 130 36.62 -15.49 -23.61
N PHE A 131 35.60 -15.68 -24.44
CA PHE A 131 34.90 -16.96 -24.59
C PHE A 131 34.78 -17.46 -26.04
N GLY A 132 35.49 -16.81 -26.97
CA GLY A 132 35.48 -17.15 -28.40
C GLY A 132 34.21 -16.69 -29.14
N PRO A 133 34.23 -16.73 -30.49
CA PRO A 133 33.10 -16.34 -31.32
C PRO A 133 31.88 -17.25 -31.07
N ALA A 134 30.67 -16.69 -31.16
CA ALA A 134 29.45 -17.48 -31.08
C ALA A 134 29.38 -18.44 -32.28
N ARG A 135 29.17 -19.74 -32.03
CA ARG A 135 28.95 -20.72 -33.09
C ARG A 135 27.58 -20.46 -33.69
N SER A 136 27.52 -19.90 -34.90
CA SER A 136 26.30 -19.83 -35.68
C SER A 136 25.88 -21.27 -36.01
N SER A 137 24.76 -21.74 -35.46
CA SER A 137 24.12 -22.98 -35.89
C SER A 137 23.49 -22.72 -37.26
N THR A 138 24.26 -22.94 -38.31
CA THR A 138 23.78 -23.01 -39.68
C THR A 138 22.88 -24.23 -39.79
N GLN A 139 21.62 -24.03 -40.15
CA GLN A 139 20.80 -25.03 -40.83
C GLN A 139 20.68 -24.61 -42.29
#